data_AF-A0A8T9BKJ7-F1
#
_entry.id   AF-A0A8T9BKJ7-F1
#
_cell.length_a   1.000
_cell.length_b   1.000
_cell.length_c   1.000
_cell.angle_alpha   90.00
_cell.angle_beta   90.00
_cell.angle_gamma   90.00
#
_symmetry.space_group_name_H-M   'P 1'
#
loop_
_entity.id
_entity.type
_entity.pdbx_description
1 polymer ?
#
loop_
_entity_poly.entity_id
_entity_poly.type
_entity_poly.pdbx_seq_one_letter_code
_entity_poly.pdbx_strand_id
1 'polypeptide(L)'
;MDIQLYVYDLSQGLASQLSFILLGTYIDAIYHTSIVMGGIEYTYDGGIKTTKPANTALGKPKNIIDLGKTELPMEVIMEYLESLKEVYTFEAYDLWSHNCNNFTNDFATFLLGKGIPDYITNIPQKVLDTDFGRALKPQIDQMVKRNHEKRNGFLGIGEAITAPKTHEKLVASVRRPTTVAELDKVLLEARKSCVVVFFSSAECAPCKKLYPLYDQLAAEYAHKAVLIRVDLARSFDISTKYQIRSTPSFITFLHGAEENRWSSSASSTLIQNIQLLVQMAWPPHSHESLSLPALHALNTRPVLFGKVPPLGKLKTKMGPAAEDRAVSGVLNFVAARASEGAAEATLPDLNAFRTFLRSASSKLPIEVMFTIVDLLRVALVDPRFSGWFAEEHNHTTIELLLSSINTLKDCPYSLRLVALQMACNLFSTPLYPPHILECPALRAPIVQLITTSLLDDKHHNVRVAAASLSFNIASANCKIRADEHREALPEGDQIELAASLLEAIQVEEASPEALKGFLLAFGYLIYCAPKNGELVDLLKSMDAQGTILSKTKIFPDEQLIRDIGEELLGKGLR
;
A
#
# COMPACT_ATOMS: atom_id res chain seq x y z
N MET A 1 7.76 9.76 9.77
CA MET A 1 7.05 11.04 9.54
C MET A 1 6.11 11.27 10.72
N ASP A 2 6.08 12.49 11.28
CA ASP A 2 5.17 12.81 12.40
C ASP A 2 3.74 12.96 11.87
N ILE A 3 2.78 12.37 12.59
CA ILE A 3 1.35 12.33 12.24
C ILE A 3 0.56 13.05 13.33
N GLN A 4 -0.17 14.09 12.93
CA GLN A 4 -0.97 14.90 13.85
C GLN A 4 -2.45 14.83 13.47
N LEU A 5 -3.32 14.83 14.48
CA LEU A 5 -4.76 14.97 14.31
C LEU A 5 -5.15 16.41 14.66
N TYR A 6 -5.67 17.13 13.68
CA TYR A 6 -6.23 18.45 13.87
C TYR A 6 -7.71 18.28 14.20
N VAL A 7 -8.13 18.84 15.34
CA VAL A 7 -9.49 18.74 15.85
C VAL A 7 -10.12 20.12 15.85
N TYR A 8 -11.22 20.26 15.13
CA TYR A 8 -12.00 21.49 15.00
C TYR A 8 -13.35 21.33 15.69
N ASP A 9 -13.86 22.41 16.28
CA ASP A 9 -15.21 22.46 16.85
C ASP A 9 -16.12 23.26 15.92
N LEU A 10 -16.99 22.55 15.20
CA LEU A 10 -17.97 23.15 14.28
C LEU A 10 -19.01 24.01 15.00
N SER A 11 -19.21 23.78 16.30
CA SER A 11 -20.17 24.54 17.12
C SER A 11 -19.59 25.84 17.68
N GLN A 12 -18.27 26.05 17.60
CA GLN A 12 -17.56 27.19 18.18
C GLN A 12 -17.91 27.39 19.68
N GLY A 13 -17.97 26.31 20.45
CA GLY A 13 -18.28 26.30 21.89
C GLY A 13 -19.77 26.23 22.22
N LEU A 14 -20.68 26.37 21.26
CA LEU A 14 -22.13 26.30 21.51
C LEU A 14 -22.58 24.91 21.97
N ALA A 15 -21.94 23.84 21.48
CA ALA A 15 -22.27 22.48 21.91
C ALA A 15 -22.05 22.31 23.42
N SER A 16 -20.90 22.75 23.95
CA SER A 16 -20.59 22.66 25.37
C SER A 16 -21.60 23.38 26.28
N GLN A 17 -22.25 24.44 25.78
CA GLN A 17 -23.21 25.25 26.55
C GLN A 17 -24.64 24.70 26.47
N LEU A 18 -25.03 24.17 25.31
CA LEU A 18 -26.41 23.82 25.02
C LEU A 18 -26.69 22.32 25.04
N SER A 19 -25.67 21.46 24.95
CA SER A 19 -25.86 20.01 24.80
C SER A 19 -26.66 19.42 25.97
N PHE A 20 -26.37 19.82 27.21
CA PHE A 20 -27.05 19.25 28.38
C PHE A 20 -28.53 19.64 28.40
N ILE A 21 -28.85 20.87 28.00
CA ILE A 21 -30.22 21.40 27.96
C ILE A 21 -31.03 20.72 26.83
N LEU A 22 -30.40 20.47 25.68
CA LEU A 22 -31.09 19.94 24.50
C LEU A 22 -31.14 18.41 24.45
N LEU A 23 -30.03 17.76 24.79
CA LEU A 23 -29.83 16.31 24.64
C LEU A 23 -29.93 15.55 25.97
N GLY A 24 -29.96 16.25 27.11
CA GLY A 24 -29.86 15.61 28.43
C GLY A 24 -28.50 14.96 28.70
N THR A 25 -27.51 15.18 27.82
CA THR A 25 -26.15 14.65 27.93
C THR A 25 -25.13 15.71 27.54
N TYR A 26 -23.95 15.65 28.14
CA TYR A 26 -22.89 16.62 27.89
C TYR A 26 -22.05 16.23 26.67
N ILE A 27 -21.91 17.16 25.74
CA ILE A 27 -21.05 17.05 24.55
C ILE A 27 -20.24 18.35 24.47
N ASP A 28 -18.92 18.25 24.58
CA ASP A 28 -18.03 19.41 24.58
C ASP A 28 -18.00 20.15 23.23
N ALA A 29 -18.04 19.42 22.10
CA ALA A 29 -17.92 20.01 20.77
C ALA A 29 -18.54 19.12 19.69
N ILE A 30 -18.84 19.72 18.53
CA ILE A 30 -19.14 18.96 17.31
C ILE A 30 -17.83 18.84 16.54
N TYR A 31 -17.19 17.67 16.63
CA TYR A 31 -15.86 17.49 16.10
C TYR A 31 -15.85 17.30 14.58
N HIS A 32 -15.02 18.11 13.92
CA HIS A 32 -14.44 17.79 12.61
C HIS A 32 -12.96 17.49 12.81
N THR A 33 -12.45 16.48 12.10
CA THR A 33 -11.04 16.12 12.19
C THR A 33 -10.37 16.03 10.83
N SER A 34 -9.06 16.24 10.83
CA SER A 34 -8.17 16.05 9.69
C SER A 34 -6.83 15.50 10.14
N ILE A 35 -6.16 14.73 9.27
CA ILE A 35 -4.81 14.22 9.51
C ILE A 35 -3.80 15.16 8.86
N VAL A 36 -2.79 15.57 9.61
CA VAL A 36 -1.69 16.40 9.12
C VAL A 36 -0.40 15.60 9.11
N MET A 37 0.22 15.52 7.94
CA MET A 37 1.51 14.86 7.73
C MET A 37 2.26 15.55 6.60
N GLY A 38 3.59 15.67 6.73
CA GLY A 38 4.42 16.29 5.68
C GLY A 38 4.06 17.74 5.32
N GLY A 39 3.39 18.47 6.22
CA GLY A 39 2.91 19.83 5.95
C GLY A 39 1.66 19.91 5.06
N ILE A 40 0.94 18.79 4.90
CA ILE A 40 -0.34 18.71 4.17
C ILE A 40 -1.40 18.20 5.14
N GLU A 41 -2.59 18.79 5.08
CA GLU A 41 -3.78 18.42 5.83
C GLU A 41 -4.73 17.63 4.93
N TYR A 42 -5.12 16.43 5.36
CA TYR A 42 -5.97 15.48 4.66
C TYR A 42 -7.30 15.35 5.42
N THR A 43 -8.41 15.53 4.72
CA THR A 43 -9.75 15.45 5.31
C THR A 43 -10.77 14.93 4.30
N TYR A 44 -11.92 14.51 4.78
CA TYR A 44 -13.04 14.05 3.95
C TYR A 44 -14.22 15.02 4.08
N ASP A 45 -14.65 15.57 2.94
CA ASP A 45 -15.76 16.52 2.85
C ASP A 45 -16.42 16.42 1.45
N GLY A 46 -17.16 15.33 1.23
CA GLY A 46 -17.69 14.98 -0.10
C GLY A 46 -16.59 14.50 -1.06
N GLY A 47 -15.60 13.79 -0.54
CA GLY A 47 -14.39 13.39 -1.25
C GLY A 47 -13.14 13.64 -0.41
N ILE A 48 -12.06 12.91 -0.68
CA ILE A 48 -10.77 13.13 -0.01
C ILE A 48 -10.16 14.44 -0.52
N LYS A 49 -10.00 15.42 0.39
CA LYS A 49 -9.45 16.74 0.11
C LYS A 49 -8.10 16.93 0.80
N THR A 50 -7.24 17.69 0.15
CA THR A 50 -5.93 18.06 0.68
C THR A 50 -5.77 19.58 0.72
N THR A 51 -5.16 20.11 1.77
CA THR A 51 -4.92 21.55 1.93
C THR A 51 -3.67 21.81 2.77
N LYS A 52 -3.28 23.07 2.91
CA LYS A 52 -2.26 23.46 3.88
C LYS A 52 -2.85 23.43 5.30
N PRO A 53 -2.08 22.99 6.31
CA PRO A 53 -2.52 22.94 7.70
C PRO A 53 -3.14 24.25 8.17
N ALA A 54 -4.34 24.17 8.75
CA ALA A 54 -5.12 25.29 9.30
C ALA A 54 -5.45 26.39 8.27
N ASN A 55 -5.50 26.05 6.98
CA ASN A 55 -5.91 26.96 5.90
C ASN A 55 -7.32 26.67 5.37
N THR A 56 -8.14 25.98 6.16
CA THR A 56 -9.55 25.70 5.84
C THR A 56 -10.46 26.86 6.26
N ALA A 57 -11.66 26.92 5.70
CA ALA A 57 -12.70 27.87 6.12
C ALA A 57 -13.15 27.67 7.59
N LEU A 58 -12.71 26.59 8.24
CA LEU A 58 -13.02 26.25 9.63
C LEU A 58 -12.17 27.03 10.64
N GLY A 59 -11.13 27.75 10.18
CA GLY A 59 -10.25 28.54 11.04
C GLY A 59 -9.14 27.70 11.68
N LYS A 60 -8.78 28.02 12.93
CA LYS A 60 -7.71 27.33 13.65
C LYS A 60 -8.25 26.08 14.39
N PRO A 61 -7.49 24.98 14.45
CA PRO A 61 -7.89 23.81 15.21
C PRO A 61 -8.04 24.15 16.70
N LYS A 62 -9.09 23.60 17.33
CA LYS A 62 -9.30 23.67 18.79
C LYS A 62 -8.15 22.95 19.51
N ASN A 63 -7.83 21.75 19.04
CA ASN A 63 -6.74 20.93 19.58
C ASN A 63 -5.91 20.33 18.44
N ILE A 64 -4.60 20.20 18.66
CA ILE A 64 -3.70 19.41 17.81
C ILE A 64 -3.22 18.26 18.68
N ILE A 65 -3.58 17.04 18.30
CA ILE A 65 -3.21 15.83 19.01
C ILE A 65 -2.08 15.15 18.23
N ASP A 66 -0.95 14.93 18.89
CA ASP A 66 0.12 14.12 18.33
C ASP A 66 -0.29 12.64 18.40
N LEU A 67 -0.49 12.03 17.24
CA LEU A 67 -0.86 10.61 17.17
C LEU A 67 0.39 9.71 17.21
N GLY A 68 1.54 10.22 16.78
CA GLY A 68 2.82 9.49 16.76
C GLY A 68 3.55 9.61 15.43
N LYS A 69 4.39 8.62 15.14
CA LYS A 69 5.25 8.60 13.95
C LYS A 69 4.97 7.36 13.12
N THR A 70 4.86 7.53 11.80
CA THR A 70 4.82 6.44 10.84
C THR A 70 6.18 6.25 10.17
N GLU A 71 6.56 5.01 9.88
CA GLU A 71 7.73 4.66 9.07
C GLU A 71 7.35 4.32 7.62
N LEU A 72 6.06 4.36 7.30
CA LEU A 72 5.57 4.03 5.96
C LEU A 72 6.13 5.00 4.90
N PRO A 73 6.62 4.49 3.77
CA PRO A 73 6.98 5.31 2.62
C PRO A 73 5.79 6.11 2.10
N MET A 74 6.03 7.31 1.59
CA MET A 74 4.96 8.17 1.06
C MET A 74 4.18 7.53 -0.09
N GLU A 75 4.84 6.73 -0.93
CA GLU A 75 4.18 6.00 -2.03
C GLU A 75 3.11 5.03 -1.52
N VAL A 76 3.43 4.26 -0.48
CA VAL A 76 2.51 3.31 0.17
C VAL A 76 1.30 4.06 0.74
N ILE A 77 1.54 5.22 1.35
CA ILE A 77 0.48 6.08 1.89
C ILE A 77 -0.42 6.62 0.77
N MET A 78 0.16 7.03 -0.35
CA MET A 78 -0.58 7.56 -1.49
C MET A 78 -1.37 6.48 -2.23
N GLU A 79 -0.80 5.28 -2.37
CA GLU A 79 -1.49 4.12 -2.93
C GLU A 79 -2.72 3.76 -2.09
N TYR A 80 -2.58 3.79 -0.76
CA TYR A 80 -3.71 3.60 0.13
C TYR A 80 -4.75 4.71 0.02
N LEU A 81 -4.35 5.99 -0.02
CA LEU A 81 -5.28 7.11 -0.23
C LEU A 81 -6.03 7.01 -1.56
N GLU A 82 -5.37 6.55 -2.63
CA GLU A 82 -6.03 6.29 -3.91
C GLU A 82 -7.08 5.20 -3.77
N SER A 83 -6.75 4.10 -3.07
CA SER A 83 -7.71 3.01 -2.80
C SER A 83 -8.92 3.48 -1.97
N LEU A 84 -8.73 4.48 -1.09
CA LEU A 84 -9.80 5.05 -0.29
C LEU A 84 -10.73 5.96 -1.08
N LYS A 85 -10.37 6.46 -2.27
CA LYS A 85 -11.25 7.32 -3.07
C LYS A 85 -12.51 6.59 -3.54
N GLU A 86 -12.46 5.27 -3.70
CA GLU A 86 -13.62 4.45 -4.03
C GLU A 86 -14.60 4.29 -2.84
N VAL A 87 -14.10 4.49 -1.62
CA VAL A 87 -14.87 4.40 -0.36
C VAL A 87 -15.37 5.78 0.07
N TYR A 88 -14.54 6.80 -0.06
CA TYR A 88 -14.82 8.15 0.41
C TYR A 88 -15.17 9.04 -0.79
N THR A 89 -16.31 8.75 -1.42
CA THR A 89 -16.83 9.48 -2.59
C THR A 89 -17.67 10.69 -2.17
N PHE A 90 -18.14 11.47 -3.14
CA PHE A 90 -19.04 12.58 -2.87
C PHE A 90 -20.41 12.08 -2.37
N GLU A 91 -20.93 11.03 -3.00
CA GLU A 91 -22.27 10.50 -2.73
C GLU A 91 -22.36 9.77 -1.38
N ALA A 92 -21.25 9.19 -0.93
CA ALA A 92 -21.16 8.35 0.27
C ALA A 92 -21.21 9.11 1.59
N TYR A 93 -21.20 10.44 1.55
CA TYR A 93 -21.09 11.24 2.77
C TYR A 93 -22.34 11.10 3.63
N ASP A 94 -22.19 10.49 4.81
CA ASP A 94 -23.21 10.41 5.84
C ASP A 94 -22.68 10.99 7.15
N LEU A 95 -23.41 11.94 7.73
CA LEU A 95 -22.99 12.63 8.95
C LEU A 95 -22.79 11.67 10.14
N TRP A 96 -23.53 10.56 10.18
CA TRP A 96 -23.59 9.68 11.35
C TRP A 96 -22.60 8.53 11.26
N SER A 97 -22.52 7.87 10.11
CA SER A 97 -21.75 6.64 9.94
C SER A 97 -20.60 6.72 8.93
N HIS A 98 -20.54 7.76 8.09
CA HIS A 98 -19.52 7.89 7.05
C HIS A 98 -19.10 9.34 6.84
N ASN A 99 -18.41 9.91 7.83
CA ASN A 99 -18.02 11.32 7.88
C ASN A 99 -16.50 11.50 7.99
N CYS A 100 -16.06 12.76 8.11
CA CYS A 100 -14.65 13.13 8.27
C CYS A 100 -13.90 12.37 9.38
N ASN A 101 -14.57 12.04 10.48
CA ASN A 101 -13.98 11.33 11.61
C ASN A 101 -13.79 9.85 11.32
N ASN A 102 -14.66 9.25 10.49
CA ASN A 102 -14.45 7.88 9.99
C ASN A 102 -13.22 7.82 9.08
N PHE A 103 -13.11 8.79 8.16
CA PHE A 103 -11.94 8.90 7.29
C PHE A 103 -10.63 9.04 8.08
N THR A 104 -10.57 9.99 9.02
CA THR A 104 -9.35 10.18 9.82
C THR A 104 -9.07 9.01 10.74
N ASN A 105 -10.09 8.30 11.23
CA ASN A 105 -9.92 7.08 11.99
C ASN A 105 -9.31 5.95 11.15
N ASP A 106 -9.87 5.67 9.97
CA ASP A 106 -9.37 4.64 9.06
C ASP A 106 -7.94 4.99 8.61
N PHE A 107 -7.70 6.25 8.27
CA PHE A 107 -6.39 6.70 7.83
C PHE A 107 -5.35 6.68 8.95
N ALA A 108 -5.70 7.09 10.17
CA ALA A 108 -4.82 6.95 11.34
C ALA A 108 -4.51 5.48 11.64
N THR A 109 -5.52 4.61 11.52
CA THR A 109 -5.35 3.16 11.74
C THR A 109 -4.38 2.57 10.74
N PHE A 110 -4.47 2.94 9.47
CA PHE A 110 -3.49 2.55 8.46
C PHE A 110 -2.07 3.11 8.74
N LEU A 111 -1.97 4.36 9.18
CA LEU A 111 -0.66 5.01 9.37
C LEU A 111 0.09 4.53 10.61
N LEU A 112 -0.63 4.15 11.67
CA LEU A 112 -0.10 3.97 13.03
C LEU A 112 -0.56 2.69 13.72
N GLY A 113 -1.39 1.87 13.09
CA GLY A 113 -2.02 0.69 13.70
C GLY A 113 -3.07 1.01 14.77
N LYS A 114 -3.42 2.29 14.95
CA LYS A 114 -4.39 2.76 15.95
C LYS A 114 -5.25 3.90 15.41
N GLY A 115 -6.53 3.87 15.77
CA GLY A 115 -7.50 4.89 15.41
C GLY A 115 -7.33 6.21 16.16
N ILE A 116 -8.29 7.11 15.95
CA ILE A 116 -8.38 8.38 16.68
C ILE A 116 -9.13 8.18 18.01
N PRO A 117 -9.07 9.14 18.96
CA PRO A 117 -9.73 8.98 20.25
C PRO A 117 -11.24 8.71 20.18
N ASP A 118 -11.70 7.70 20.92
CA ASP A 118 -13.09 7.22 20.95
C ASP A 118 -14.13 8.29 21.31
N TYR A 119 -13.73 9.33 22.05
CA TYR A 119 -14.65 10.43 22.39
C TYR A 119 -15.03 11.26 21.16
N ILE A 120 -14.28 11.18 20.06
CA ILE A 120 -14.56 11.85 18.78
C ILE A 120 -15.47 10.97 17.92
N THR A 121 -15.09 9.71 17.70
CA THR A 121 -15.81 8.76 16.82
C THR A 121 -17.18 8.38 17.37
N ASN A 122 -17.37 8.38 18.70
CA ASN A 122 -18.64 8.00 19.33
C ASN A 122 -19.67 9.14 19.46
N ILE A 123 -19.37 10.37 19.00
CA ILE A 123 -20.33 11.48 19.09
C ILE A 123 -21.66 11.19 18.38
N PRO A 124 -21.68 10.72 17.12
CA PRO A 124 -22.93 10.43 16.42
C PRO A 124 -23.82 9.47 17.21
N GLN A 125 -23.24 8.41 17.75
CA GLN A 125 -23.96 7.44 18.56
C GLN A 125 -24.51 8.07 19.85
N LYS A 126 -23.68 8.84 20.58
CA LYS A 126 -24.13 9.56 21.80
C LYS A 126 -25.31 10.50 21.54
N VAL A 127 -25.36 11.13 20.37
CA VAL A 127 -26.50 11.98 20.00
C VAL A 127 -27.72 11.12 19.66
N LEU A 128 -27.55 10.07 18.86
CA LEU A 128 -28.64 9.16 18.46
C LEU A 128 -29.20 8.30 19.60
N ASP A 129 -28.45 8.12 20.69
CA ASP A 129 -28.93 7.45 21.90
C ASP A 129 -29.95 8.31 22.68
N THR A 130 -30.11 9.59 22.33
CA THR A 130 -31.08 10.51 22.96
C THR A 130 -32.37 10.62 22.16
N ASP A 131 -33.51 10.81 22.85
CA ASP A 131 -34.81 11.00 22.20
C ASP A 131 -34.82 12.22 21.28
N PHE A 132 -34.16 13.30 21.70
CA PHE A 132 -34.01 14.52 20.91
C PHE A 132 -33.19 14.28 19.63
N GLY A 133 -32.05 13.58 19.74
CA GLY A 133 -31.21 13.26 18.59
C GLY A 133 -31.94 12.37 17.56
N ARG A 134 -32.71 11.38 18.02
CA ARG A 134 -33.55 10.54 17.14
C ARG A 134 -34.65 11.36 16.45
N ALA A 135 -35.27 12.28 17.17
CA ALA A 135 -36.32 13.14 16.62
C ALA A 135 -35.79 14.13 15.56
N LEU A 136 -34.57 14.65 15.74
CA LEU A 136 -33.96 15.60 14.80
C LEU A 136 -33.18 14.97 13.66
N LYS A 137 -32.81 13.69 13.74
CA LYS A 137 -32.10 12.98 12.68
C LYS A 137 -32.62 13.29 11.26
N PRO A 138 -33.93 13.15 10.94
CA PRO A 138 -34.42 13.41 9.59
C PRO A 138 -34.27 14.88 9.15
N GLN A 139 -34.36 15.84 10.09
CA GLN A 139 -34.17 17.26 9.78
C GLN A 139 -32.70 17.59 9.51
N ILE A 140 -31.80 17.00 10.30
CA ILE A 140 -30.35 17.13 10.13
C ILE A 140 -29.93 16.50 8.80
N ASP A 141 -30.43 15.30 8.48
CA ASP A 141 -30.15 14.62 7.22
C ASP A 141 -30.58 15.46 6.01
N GLN A 142 -31.76 16.07 6.07
CA GLN A 142 -32.23 16.99 5.01
C GLN A 142 -31.38 18.25 4.91
N MET A 143 -30.94 18.81 6.04
CA MET A 143 -30.06 19.98 6.08
C MET A 143 -28.69 19.65 5.47
N VAL A 144 -28.11 18.50 5.85
CA VAL A 144 -26.82 18.01 5.33
C VAL A 144 -26.92 17.83 3.82
N LYS A 145 -27.95 17.11 3.31
CA LYS A 145 -28.16 16.91 1.87
C LYS A 145 -28.25 18.24 1.11
N ARG A 146 -29.05 19.19 1.61
CA ARG A 146 -29.20 20.53 0.99
C ARG A 146 -27.91 21.34 0.96
N ASN A 147 -27.08 21.23 2.00
CA ASN A 147 -25.80 21.93 2.07
C ASN A 147 -24.74 21.25 1.19
N HIS A 148 -24.76 19.92 1.14
CA HIS A 148 -23.85 19.09 0.34
C HIS A 148 -24.01 19.39 -1.16
N GLU A 149 -25.24 19.51 -1.65
CA GLU A 149 -25.56 19.87 -3.06
C GLU A 149 -25.15 21.29 -3.46
N LYS A 150 -25.04 22.23 -2.49
CA LYS A 150 -24.79 23.65 -2.78
C LYS A 150 -23.32 24.06 -2.73
N ARG A 151 -22.43 23.27 -2.12
CA ARG A 151 -21.08 23.74 -1.72
C ARG A 151 -19.89 22.86 -2.17
N ASN A 152 -20.09 21.87 -3.04
CA ASN A 152 -19.04 20.91 -3.44
C ASN A 152 -18.37 20.27 -2.19
N GLY A 153 -19.20 19.84 -1.23
CA GLY A 153 -18.85 19.38 0.13
C GLY A 153 -19.75 20.01 1.20
N PHE A 154 -19.87 19.38 2.38
CA PHE A 154 -20.69 19.87 3.50
C PHE A 154 -20.08 21.11 4.17
N LEU A 155 -18.76 21.14 4.35
CA LEU A 155 -18.05 22.19 5.09
C LEU A 155 -17.58 23.35 4.22
N GLY A 156 -17.81 23.27 2.90
CA GLY A 156 -17.32 24.27 1.96
C GLY A 156 -15.79 24.38 1.98
N ILE A 157 -15.10 23.29 2.32
CA ILE A 157 -13.66 23.17 2.14
C ILE A 157 -13.47 23.14 0.62
N GLY A 158 -13.18 24.30 0.02
CA GLY A 158 -13.07 24.42 -1.44
C GLY A 158 -12.09 23.40 -2.00
N GLU A 159 -12.26 23.03 -3.27
CA GLU A 159 -11.16 22.40 -4.01
C GLU A 159 -9.97 23.37 -3.99
N ALA A 160 -8.99 23.07 -3.17
CA ALA A 160 -7.71 23.76 -3.18
C ALA A 160 -6.68 22.83 -3.80
N ILE A 161 -6.20 23.26 -4.97
CA ILE A 161 -5.38 22.53 -5.93
C ILE A 161 -6.23 21.47 -6.65
N THR A 162 -6.68 21.80 -7.87
CA THR A 162 -6.91 20.78 -8.90
C THR A 162 -5.82 19.75 -8.73
N ALA A 163 -6.16 18.47 -8.57
CA ALA A 163 -5.18 17.39 -8.70
C ALA A 163 -4.31 17.80 -9.88
N PRO A 164 -3.04 18.19 -9.66
CA PRO A 164 -2.33 18.76 -10.76
C PRO A 164 -2.23 17.57 -11.71
N LYS A 165 -2.44 17.79 -13.01
CA LYS A 165 -1.96 16.86 -14.04
C LYS A 165 -0.41 16.76 -14.04
N THR A 166 0.20 17.07 -12.90
CA THR A 166 1.57 17.13 -12.44
C THR A 166 1.53 16.79 -10.95
N HIS A 167 1.18 15.54 -10.61
CA HIS A 167 1.34 14.98 -9.27
C HIS A 167 2.81 14.97 -8.79
N GLU A 168 3.73 15.58 -9.54
CA GLU A 168 5.08 16.06 -9.19
C GLU A 168 5.14 17.08 -8.03
N LYS A 169 4.27 17.04 -7.01
CA LYS A 169 4.40 17.92 -5.83
C LYS A 169 4.33 17.24 -4.47
N LEU A 170 4.29 15.92 -4.42
CA LEU A 170 4.61 15.13 -3.22
C LEU A 170 6.06 14.64 -3.20
N VAL A 171 6.86 15.22 -4.07
CA VAL A 171 8.17 14.75 -4.42
C VAL A 171 9.21 15.30 -3.46
N ALA A 172 10.18 14.45 -3.13
CA ALA A 172 11.25 14.70 -2.17
C ALA A 172 11.67 16.18 -2.15
N SER A 173 11.24 16.87 -1.09
CA SER A 173 11.67 18.25 -0.89
C SER A 173 13.18 18.24 -0.76
N VAL A 174 13.84 19.07 -1.55
CA VAL A 174 15.28 19.34 -1.39
C VAL A 174 15.55 19.61 0.09
N ARG A 175 16.37 18.76 0.71
CA ARG A 175 16.68 18.86 2.14
C ARG A 175 17.55 20.09 2.37
N ARG A 176 17.28 20.86 3.44
CA ARG A 176 17.97 22.12 3.73
C ARG A 176 18.54 22.11 5.15
N PRO A 177 19.55 21.27 5.42
CA PRO A 177 20.21 21.26 6.71
C PRO A 177 20.88 22.61 6.95
N THR A 178 20.80 23.10 8.18
CA THR A 178 21.37 24.38 8.60
C THR A 178 22.65 24.22 9.40
N THR A 179 22.88 23.04 9.98
CA THR A 179 24.06 22.71 10.79
C THR A 179 24.81 21.50 10.24
N VAL A 180 26.10 21.38 10.60
CA VAL A 180 26.91 20.19 10.25
C VAL A 180 26.27 18.89 10.77
N ALA A 181 25.74 18.88 11.99
CA ALA A 181 25.13 17.69 12.57
C ALA A 181 23.88 17.22 11.81
N GLU A 182 23.05 18.14 11.35
CA GLU A 182 21.88 17.83 10.50
C GLU A 182 22.32 17.27 9.15
N LEU A 183 23.33 17.87 8.52
CA LEU A 183 23.86 17.40 7.24
C LEU A 183 24.46 15.99 7.38
N ASP A 184 25.26 15.75 8.42
CA ASP A 184 25.88 14.45 8.68
C ASP A 184 24.81 13.38 8.96
N LYS A 185 23.73 13.73 9.68
CA LYS A 185 22.59 12.84 9.87
C LYS A 185 21.93 12.47 8.54
N VAL A 186 21.68 13.45 7.67
CA VAL A 186 21.08 13.21 6.35
C VAL A 186 21.99 12.34 5.47
N LEU A 187 23.30 12.59 5.47
CA LEU A 187 24.28 11.78 4.75
C LEU A 187 24.32 10.34 5.27
N LEU A 188 24.21 10.16 6.60
CA LEU A 188 24.16 8.84 7.22
C LEU A 188 22.89 8.07 6.88
N GLU A 189 21.73 8.73 6.90
CA GLU A 189 20.45 8.15 6.46
C GLU A 189 20.51 7.72 4.98
N ALA A 190 21.19 8.52 4.15
CA ALA A 190 21.32 8.28 2.71
C ALA A 190 22.51 7.40 2.32
N ARG A 191 23.22 6.78 3.29
CA ARG A 191 24.44 5.98 3.04
C ARG A 191 24.24 4.78 2.10
N LYS A 192 23.00 4.31 1.93
CA LYS A 192 22.67 3.21 1.01
C LYS A 192 22.36 3.68 -0.40
N SER A 193 22.29 4.99 -0.62
CA SER A 193 21.89 5.63 -1.88
C SER A 193 22.98 6.63 -2.32
N CYS A 194 22.61 7.60 -3.15
CA CYS A 194 23.45 8.72 -3.53
C CYS A 194 22.90 10.06 -3.07
N VAL A 195 23.80 11.03 -2.88
CA VAL A 195 23.46 12.36 -2.39
C VAL A 195 24.09 13.41 -3.29
N VAL A 196 23.35 14.45 -3.59
CA VAL A 196 23.87 15.64 -4.29
C VAL A 196 23.68 16.82 -3.35
N VAL A 197 24.77 17.50 -3.01
CA VAL A 197 24.74 18.69 -2.15
C VAL A 197 25.01 19.92 -3.01
N PHE A 198 23.99 20.76 -3.16
CA PHE A 198 24.07 22.05 -3.85
C PHE A 198 24.38 23.16 -2.84
N PHE A 199 25.60 23.69 -2.90
CA PHE A 199 26.04 24.87 -2.16
C PHE A 199 25.68 26.14 -2.95
N SER A 200 24.85 26.97 -2.35
CA SER A 200 24.21 28.14 -2.98
C SER A 200 24.21 29.35 -2.05
N SER A 201 23.82 30.51 -2.58
CA SER A 201 23.57 31.74 -1.79
C SER A 201 22.38 32.49 -2.39
N ALA A 202 21.64 33.21 -1.54
CA ALA A 202 20.48 34.03 -1.96
C ALA A 202 20.86 35.21 -2.87
N GLU A 203 22.13 35.61 -2.89
CA GLU A 203 22.69 36.70 -3.67
C GLU A 203 23.28 36.21 -5.03
N CYS A 204 23.35 34.89 -5.23
CA CYS A 204 23.90 34.27 -6.42
C CYS A 204 22.84 34.18 -7.55
N ALA A 205 22.91 35.09 -8.52
CA ALA A 205 22.06 35.07 -9.72
C ALA A 205 22.11 33.75 -10.53
N PRO A 206 23.29 33.13 -10.80
CA PRO A 206 23.32 31.84 -11.49
C PRO A 206 22.71 30.70 -10.68
N CYS A 207 22.79 30.74 -9.34
CA CYS A 207 22.17 29.74 -8.47
C CYS A 207 20.63 29.80 -8.55
N LYS A 208 20.06 31.01 -8.58
CA LYS A 208 18.60 31.21 -8.71
C LYS A 208 18.02 30.58 -9.96
N LYS A 209 18.78 30.54 -11.06
CA LYS A 209 18.35 29.89 -12.31
C LYS A 209 18.29 28.36 -12.18
N LEU A 210 19.12 27.76 -11.32
CA LEU A 210 19.17 26.32 -11.11
C LEU A 210 18.13 25.82 -10.09
N TYR A 211 17.60 26.68 -9.22
CA TYR A 211 16.64 26.24 -8.18
C TYR A 211 15.43 25.49 -8.75
N PRO A 212 14.71 25.96 -9.78
CA PRO A 212 13.55 25.24 -10.30
C PRO A 212 13.92 23.87 -10.86
N LEU A 213 15.03 23.78 -11.60
CA LEU A 213 15.52 22.52 -12.16
C LEU A 213 16.00 21.57 -11.06
N TYR A 214 16.69 22.08 -10.04
CA TYR A 214 17.15 21.26 -8.92
C TYR A 214 15.99 20.71 -8.09
N ASP A 215 14.95 21.53 -7.86
CA ASP A 215 13.73 21.08 -7.19
C ASP A 215 12.97 20.05 -8.07
N GLN A 216 12.96 20.20 -9.40
CA GLN A 216 12.41 19.22 -10.34
C GLN A 216 13.20 17.90 -10.37
N LEU A 217 14.53 17.95 -10.33
CA LEU A 217 15.36 16.74 -10.29
C LEU A 217 15.26 16.04 -8.93
N ALA A 218 15.14 16.80 -7.85
CA ALA A 218 14.90 16.23 -6.52
C ALA A 218 13.57 15.48 -6.49
N ALA A 219 12.61 16.01 -7.24
CA ALA A 219 11.36 15.34 -7.50
C ALA A 219 11.56 14.05 -8.32
N GLU A 220 12.08 14.16 -9.53
CA GLU A 220 12.26 13.02 -10.44
C GLU A 220 13.01 11.85 -9.80
N TYR A 221 14.04 12.13 -8.99
CA TYR A 221 14.89 11.13 -8.36
C TYR A 221 14.60 10.90 -6.87
N ALA A 222 13.42 11.27 -6.35
CA ALA A 222 13.09 11.20 -4.93
C ALA A 222 13.38 9.84 -4.26
N HIS A 223 13.22 8.75 -5.00
CA HIS A 223 13.43 7.37 -4.54
C HIS A 223 14.85 6.85 -4.78
N LYS A 224 15.63 7.53 -5.63
CA LYS A 224 16.96 7.11 -6.08
C LYS A 224 18.10 8.01 -5.59
N ALA A 225 17.83 9.26 -5.25
CA ALA A 225 18.84 10.22 -4.83
C ALA A 225 18.30 11.21 -3.80
N VAL A 226 19.15 11.59 -2.85
CA VAL A 226 18.84 12.66 -1.90
C VAL A 226 19.48 13.96 -2.38
N LEU A 227 18.64 14.92 -2.78
CA LEU A 227 19.10 16.24 -3.15
C LEU A 227 19.04 17.19 -1.94
N ILE A 228 20.18 17.78 -1.63
CA ILE A 228 20.38 18.70 -0.51
C ILE A 228 20.73 20.08 -1.08
N ARG A 229 20.20 21.15 -0.49
CA ARG A 229 20.62 22.52 -0.77
C ARG A 229 21.07 23.20 0.51
N VAL A 230 22.31 23.67 0.51
CA VAL A 230 22.92 24.41 1.61
C VAL A 230 23.05 25.88 1.20
N ASP A 231 22.55 26.77 2.04
CA ASP A 231 22.72 28.22 1.89
C ASP A 231 23.94 28.67 2.72
N LEU A 232 25.00 29.08 2.04
CA LEU A 232 26.25 29.46 2.70
C LEU A 232 26.09 30.67 3.62
N ALA A 233 25.11 31.55 3.37
CA ALA A 233 24.86 32.70 4.24
C ALA A 233 24.29 32.29 5.61
N ARG A 234 23.62 31.13 5.67
CA ARG A 234 22.95 30.62 6.87
C ARG A 234 23.72 29.49 7.57
N SER A 235 24.67 28.86 6.87
CA SER A 235 25.38 27.66 7.31
C SER A 235 26.89 27.76 7.09
N PHE A 236 27.51 28.72 7.78
CA PHE A 236 28.94 29.01 7.65
C PHE A 236 29.85 27.85 8.13
N ASP A 237 29.40 27.12 9.15
CA ASP A 237 30.03 25.91 9.68
C ASP A 237 30.18 24.82 8.60
N ILE A 238 29.12 24.56 7.84
CA ILE A 238 29.12 23.61 6.72
C ILE A 238 30.10 24.09 5.63
N SER A 239 30.07 25.40 5.29
CA SER A 239 30.95 25.98 4.28
C SER A 239 32.43 25.79 4.60
N THR A 240 32.77 25.90 5.89
CA THR A 240 34.15 25.74 6.40
C THR A 240 34.56 24.27 6.36
N LYS A 241 33.70 23.36 6.84
CA LYS A 241 33.96 21.91 6.83
C LYS A 241 34.26 21.38 5.43
N TYR A 242 33.46 21.78 4.45
CA TYR A 242 33.60 21.33 3.05
C TYR A 242 34.48 22.24 2.18
N GLN A 243 35.10 23.27 2.76
CA GLN A 243 36.01 24.22 2.09
C GLN A 243 35.43 24.84 0.80
N ILE A 244 34.16 25.26 0.83
CA ILE A 244 33.48 25.84 -0.35
C ILE A 244 33.96 27.27 -0.57
N ARG A 245 34.48 27.56 -1.78
CA ARG A 245 35.07 28.87 -2.14
C ARG A 245 34.23 29.70 -3.11
N SER A 246 33.25 29.09 -3.78
CA SER A 246 32.42 29.73 -4.80
C SER A 246 31.01 29.15 -4.81
N THR A 247 30.07 29.86 -5.43
CA THR A 247 28.72 29.33 -5.74
C THR A 247 28.39 29.61 -7.20
N PRO A 248 27.66 28.74 -7.91
CA PRO A 248 27.16 27.43 -7.47
C PRO A 248 28.28 26.36 -7.41
N SER A 249 28.30 25.58 -6.33
CA SER A 249 29.20 24.42 -6.19
C SER A 249 28.40 23.20 -5.75
N PHE A 250 28.85 22.03 -6.18
CA PHE A 250 28.19 20.76 -5.94
C PHE A 250 29.18 19.73 -5.42
N ILE A 251 28.74 18.92 -4.47
CA ILE A 251 29.45 17.69 -4.05
C ILE A 251 28.49 16.53 -4.19
N THR A 252 28.94 15.45 -4.79
CA THR A 252 28.21 14.19 -4.91
C THR A 252 28.79 13.16 -3.94
N PHE A 253 27.90 12.42 -3.29
CA PHE A 253 28.27 11.29 -2.45
C PHE A 253 27.62 10.03 -2.99
N LEU A 254 28.40 8.96 -3.08
CA LEU A 254 27.96 7.63 -3.48
C LEU A 254 28.20 6.67 -2.30
N HIS A 255 27.14 6.03 -1.81
CA HIS A 255 27.19 5.11 -0.68
C HIS A 255 27.94 5.66 0.57
N GLY A 256 27.76 6.96 0.83
CA GLY A 256 28.39 7.66 1.96
C GLY A 256 29.83 8.15 1.73
N ALA A 257 30.45 7.82 0.60
CA ALA A 257 31.77 8.35 0.22
C ALA A 257 31.62 9.54 -0.73
N GLU A 258 32.47 10.57 -0.60
CA GLU A 258 32.55 11.65 -1.59
C GLU A 258 33.00 11.06 -2.93
N GLU A 259 32.19 11.23 -3.97
CA GLU A 259 32.43 10.68 -5.31
C GLU A 259 33.06 11.74 -6.20
N ASN A 260 32.47 12.95 -6.26
CA ASN A 260 32.95 14.02 -7.11
C ASN A 260 32.58 15.41 -6.56
N ARG A 261 33.31 16.43 -7.04
CA ARG A 261 33.10 17.84 -6.72
C ARG A 261 33.25 18.69 -7.96
N TRP A 262 32.25 19.52 -8.22
CA TRP A 262 32.21 20.33 -9.43
C TRP A 262 31.51 21.66 -9.20
N SER A 263 31.71 22.60 -10.13
CA SER A 263 31.08 23.93 -10.10
C SER A 263 30.68 24.31 -11.51
N SER A 264 29.38 24.51 -11.73
CA SER A 264 28.84 24.88 -13.04
C SER A 264 27.50 25.59 -12.88
N SER A 265 27.24 26.57 -13.74
CA SER A 265 25.95 27.25 -13.85
C SER A 265 25.08 26.70 -14.99
N ALA A 266 25.56 25.67 -15.71
CA ALA A 266 24.86 25.09 -16.86
C ALA A 266 23.90 23.98 -16.43
N SER A 267 22.64 24.08 -16.86
CA SER A 267 21.59 23.09 -16.58
C SER A 267 21.91 21.69 -17.11
N SER A 268 22.55 21.60 -18.29
CA SER A 268 22.92 20.31 -18.90
C SER A 268 23.92 19.52 -18.05
N THR A 269 24.94 20.20 -17.50
CA THR A 269 25.93 19.59 -16.61
C THR A 269 25.28 19.06 -15.33
N LEU A 270 24.33 19.80 -14.76
CA LEU A 270 23.58 19.38 -13.57
C LEU A 270 22.79 18.09 -13.85
N ILE A 271 22.03 18.06 -14.96
CA ILE A 271 21.24 16.88 -15.35
C ILE A 271 22.16 15.67 -15.58
N GLN A 272 23.23 15.83 -16.36
CA GLN A 272 24.15 14.74 -16.69
C GLN A 272 24.84 14.16 -15.45
N ASN A 273 25.32 15.01 -14.54
CA ASN A 273 26.01 14.54 -13.33
C ASN A 273 25.05 13.84 -12.36
N ILE A 274 23.82 14.32 -12.23
CA ILE A 274 22.81 13.66 -11.39
C ILE A 274 22.41 12.31 -12.00
N GLN A 275 22.16 12.27 -13.32
CA GLN A 275 21.85 11.02 -14.02
C GLN A 275 22.98 10.00 -13.90
N LEU A 276 24.23 10.42 -14.08
CA LEU A 276 25.40 9.56 -13.93
C LEU A 276 25.51 9.04 -12.50
N LEU A 277 25.37 9.90 -11.49
CA LEU A 277 25.43 9.50 -10.09
C LEU A 277 24.33 8.49 -9.75
N VAL A 278 23.11 8.70 -10.24
CA VAL A 278 21.99 7.77 -10.07
C VAL A 278 22.29 6.43 -10.76
N GLN A 279 22.86 6.43 -11.96
CA GLN A 279 23.27 5.20 -12.64
C GLN A 279 24.42 4.48 -11.92
N MET A 280 25.33 5.21 -11.28
CA MET A 280 26.40 4.62 -10.48
C MET A 280 25.88 4.01 -9.18
N ALA A 281 24.88 4.65 -8.55
CA ALA A 281 24.23 4.15 -7.33
C ALA A 281 23.25 3.02 -7.61
N TRP A 282 22.61 3.05 -8.77
CA TRP A 282 21.56 2.14 -9.19
C TRP A 282 21.85 1.70 -10.63
N PRO A 283 22.86 0.84 -10.84
CA PRO A 283 23.16 0.35 -12.17
C PRO A 283 21.94 -0.41 -12.72
N PRO A 284 21.55 -0.18 -13.99
CA PRO A 284 20.44 -0.90 -14.58
C PRO A 284 20.75 -2.40 -14.55
N HIS A 285 19.78 -3.21 -14.13
CA HIS A 285 19.99 -4.66 -14.11
C HIS A 285 20.16 -5.16 -15.56
N SER A 286 20.95 -6.22 -15.77
CA SER A 286 21.13 -6.79 -17.11
C SER A 286 19.81 -7.17 -17.79
N HIS A 287 18.79 -7.49 -16.99
CA HIS A 287 17.45 -7.85 -17.45
C HIS A 287 16.69 -6.65 -18.03
N GLU A 288 16.98 -5.41 -17.61
CA GLU A 288 16.31 -4.21 -18.14
C GLU A 288 16.69 -3.93 -19.61
N SER A 289 17.81 -4.48 -20.08
CA SER A 289 18.22 -4.38 -21.48
C SER A 289 17.56 -5.41 -22.40
N LEU A 290 16.81 -6.36 -21.84
CA LEU A 290 16.15 -7.42 -22.59
C LEU A 290 14.84 -6.93 -23.23
N SER A 291 14.53 -7.48 -24.39
CA SER A 291 13.26 -7.20 -25.08
C SER A 291 12.16 -8.16 -24.60
N LEU A 292 11.41 -7.76 -23.57
CA LEU A 292 10.34 -8.57 -22.96
C LEU A 292 8.93 -7.95 -23.15
N PRO A 293 8.45 -7.79 -24.40
CA PRO A 293 7.20 -7.10 -24.67
C PRO A 293 5.96 -7.77 -24.06
N ALA A 294 5.88 -9.10 -24.02
CA ALA A 294 4.73 -9.82 -23.46
C ALA A 294 4.75 -9.78 -21.92
N LEU A 295 5.93 -9.86 -21.30
CA LEU A 295 6.06 -9.74 -19.84
C LEU A 295 5.71 -8.32 -19.37
N HIS A 296 6.17 -7.29 -20.08
CA HIS A 296 5.93 -5.88 -19.75
C HIS A 296 4.56 -5.35 -20.22
N ALA A 297 3.90 -6.02 -21.17
CA ALA A 297 2.57 -5.60 -21.63
C ALA A 297 1.49 -5.75 -20.55
N LEU A 298 1.73 -6.61 -19.55
CA LEU A 298 0.78 -6.90 -18.50
C LEU A 298 1.02 -5.99 -17.29
N ASN A 299 -0.07 -5.49 -16.74
CA ASN A 299 -0.03 -4.62 -15.57
C ASN A 299 0.44 -5.43 -14.35
N THR A 300 1.39 -4.88 -13.58
CA THR A 300 1.92 -5.49 -12.35
C THR A 300 0.97 -5.42 -11.16
N ARG A 301 -0.26 -4.92 -11.37
CA ARG A 301 -1.31 -4.90 -10.34
C ARG A 301 -1.59 -6.30 -9.80
N PRO A 302 -1.76 -6.44 -8.47
CA PRO A 302 -2.11 -7.72 -7.87
C PRO A 302 -3.43 -8.27 -8.41
N VAL A 303 -3.47 -9.60 -8.59
CA VAL A 303 -4.68 -10.35 -8.92
C VAL A 303 -5.51 -10.53 -7.65
N LEU A 304 -6.75 -10.03 -7.68
CA LEU A 304 -7.70 -10.13 -6.57
C LEU A 304 -8.93 -10.95 -6.98
N PHE A 305 -9.49 -11.71 -6.04
CA PHE A 305 -10.69 -12.52 -6.18
C PHE A 305 -11.87 -11.90 -5.43
N GLY A 306 -12.48 -10.88 -6.05
CA GLY A 306 -13.56 -10.10 -5.43
C GLY A 306 -14.98 -10.62 -5.60
N LYS A 307 -15.18 -11.73 -6.34
CA LYS A 307 -16.54 -12.24 -6.64
C LYS A 307 -17.26 -12.69 -5.37
N VAL A 308 -18.38 -12.04 -5.06
CA VAL A 308 -19.20 -12.33 -3.87
C VAL A 308 -20.04 -13.60 -4.10
N PRO A 309 -19.99 -14.59 -3.20
CA PRO A 309 -20.82 -15.79 -3.29
C PRO A 309 -22.28 -15.46 -2.91
N PRO A 310 -23.27 -16.29 -3.27
CA PRO A 310 -24.64 -16.11 -2.82
C PRO A 310 -24.74 -16.19 -1.28
N LEU A 311 -24.81 -15.03 -0.62
CA LEU A 311 -24.69 -14.90 0.84
C LEU A 311 -25.76 -15.70 1.59
N GLY A 312 -26.98 -15.81 1.05
CA GLY A 312 -28.03 -16.65 1.63
C GLY A 312 -27.63 -18.13 1.70
N LYS A 313 -27.04 -18.67 0.63
CA LYS A 313 -26.55 -20.06 0.60
C LYS A 313 -25.34 -20.24 1.52
N LEU A 314 -24.46 -19.24 1.58
CA LEU A 314 -23.31 -19.25 2.47
C LEU A 314 -23.76 -19.29 3.94
N LYS A 315 -24.74 -18.44 4.30
CA LYS A 315 -25.36 -18.40 5.63
C LYS A 315 -25.96 -19.74 6.03
N THR A 316 -26.72 -20.38 5.12
CA THR A 316 -27.30 -21.71 5.40
C THR A 316 -26.22 -22.76 5.67
N LYS A 317 -25.11 -22.73 4.94
CA LYS A 317 -24.00 -23.67 5.13
C LYS A 317 -23.14 -23.39 6.38
N MET A 318 -23.08 -22.14 6.83
CA MET A 318 -22.45 -21.75 8.08
C MET A 318 -23.17 -22.31 9.32
N GLY A 319 -24.49 -22.52 9.22
CA GLY A 319 -25.29 -23.03 10.34
C GLY A 319 -25.24 -22.09 11.55
N PRO A 320 -25.06 -22.61 12.79
CA PRO A 320 -24.99 -21.79 14.01
C PRO A 320 -23.88 -20.73 14.00
N ALA A 321 -22.81 -20.93 13.22
CA ALA A 321 -21.72 -19.97 13.13
C ALA A 321 -22.14 -18.64 12.51
N ALA A 322 -23.18 -18.62 11.68
CA ALA A 322 -23.68 -17.39 11.07
C ALA A 322 -24.42 -16.46 12.05
N GLU A 323 -24.90 -17.01 13.17
CA GLU A 323 -25.63 -16.24 14.19
C GLU A 323 -24.68 -15.61 15.22
N ASP A 324 -23.37 -15.91 15.15
CA ASP A 324 -22.36 -15.21 15.92
C ASP A 324 -22.35 -13.72 15.52
N ARG A 325 -22.34 -12.83 16.52
CA ARG A 325 -22.42 -11.38 16.31
C ARG A 325 -21.30 -10.87 15.41
N ALA A 326 -20.09 -11.43 15.51
CA ALA A 326 -18.96 -11.02 14.71
C ALA A 326 -19.13 -11.44 13.23
N VAL A 327 -19.56 -12.69 13.00
CA VAL A 327 -19.79 -13.23 11.64
C VAL A 327 -20.94 -12.50 10.96
N SER A 328 -22.04 -12.27 11.69
CA SER A 328 -23.20 -11.52 11.20
C SER A 328 -22.83 -10.08 10.81
N GLY A 329 -21.98 -9.42 11.61
CA GLY A 329 -21.44 -8.10 11.27
C GLY A 329 -20.69 -8.09 9.94
N VAL A 330 -19.80 -9.06 9.71
CA VAL A 330 -19.05 -9.16 8.45
C VAL A 330 -19.95 -9.54 7.27
N LEU A 331 -20.95 -10.40 7.47
CA LEU A 331 -21.94 -10.73 6.44
C LEU A 331 -22.72 -9.47 5.99
N ASN A 332 -23.14 -8.62 6.93
CA ASN A 332 -23.84 -7.38 6.63
C ASN A 332 -22.92 -6.39 5.90
N PHE A 333 -21.66 -6.27 6.33
CA PHE A 333 -20.66 -5.46 5.65
C PHE A 333 -20.45 -5.90 4.20
N VAL A 334 -20.26 -7.20 3.97
CA VAL A 334 -20.09 -7.76 2.62
C VAL A 334 -21.34 -7.57 1.77
N ALA A 335 -22.53 -7.74 2.36
CA ALA A 335 -23.80 -7.51 1.68
C ALA A 335 -23.94 -6.06 1.22
N ALA A 336 -23.76 -5.10 2.13
CA ALA A 336 -23.81 -3.67 1.83
C ALA A 336 -22.81 -3.28 0.75
N ARG A 337 -21.56 -3.78 0.85
CA ARG A 337 -20.52 -3.54 -0.16
C ARG A 337 -20.92 -4.06 -1.54
N ALA A 338 -21.58 -5.21 -1.61
CA ALA A 338 -21.98 -5.83 -2.87
C ALA A 338 -23.20 -5.14 -3.51
N SER A 339 -24.15 -4.63 -2.72
CA SER A 339 -25.38 -4.01 -3.21
C SER A 339 -25.29 -2.51 -3.41
N GLU A 340 -24.64 -1.81 -2.47
CA GLU A 340 -24.63 -0.35 -2.36
C GLU A 340 -23.24 0.24 -2.69
N GLY A 341 -22.20 -0.59 -2.67
CA GLY A 341 -20.84 -0.22 -3.01
C GLY A 341 -19.92 -0.07 -1.79
N ALA A 342 -18.63 0.12 -2.04
CA ALA A 342 -17.60 0.28 -1.02
C ALA A 342 -17.85 1.45 -0.05
N ALA A 343 -18.52 2.47 -0.58
CA ALA A 343 -18.78 3.74 0.08
C ALA A 343 -19.80 3.64 1.21
N GLU A 344 -20.88 2.88 1.01
CA GLU A 344 -21.96 2.71 2.01
C GLU A 344 -21.64 1.61 3.03
N ALA A 345 -20.59 0.81 2.78
CA ALA A 345 -20.22 -0.31 3.63
C ALA A 345 -19.39 0.14 4.84
N THR A 346 -20.00 0.14 6.02
CA THR A 346 -19.36 0.44 7.30
C THR A 346 -18.59 -0.75 7.85
N LEU A 347 -17.39 -0.52 8.39
CA LEU A 347 -16.56 -1.61 8.92
C LEU A 347 -17.23 -2.28 10.13
N PRO A 348 -17.22 -3.63 10.19
CA PRO A 348 -17.76 -4.38 11.33
C PRO A 348 -16.78 -4.37 12.52
N ASP A 349 -17.17 -5.01 13.63
CA ASP A 349 -16.26 -5.21 14.77
C ASP A 349 -15.15 -6.22 14.43
N LEU A 350 -14.04 -5.68 13.92
CA LEU A 350 -12.87 -6.46 13.49
C LEU A 350 -12.18 -7.18 14.65
N ASN A 351 -12.25 -6.64 15.88
CA ASN A 351 -11.68 -7.27 17.05
C ASN A 351 -12.46 -8.53 17.44
N ALA A 352 -13.80 -8.45 17.44
CA ALA A 352 -14.66 -9.60 17.66
C ALA A 352 -14.46 -10.65 16.56
N PHE A 353 -14.39 -10.23 15.30
CA PHE A 353 -14.20 -11.15 14.18
C PHE A 353 -12.83 -11.84 14.21
N ARG A 354 -11.75 -11.12 14.50
CA ARG A 354 -10.42 -11.70 14.74
C ARG A 354 -10.45 -12.78 15.84
N THR A 355 -11.10 -12.49 16.96
CA THR A 355 -11.23 -13.43 18.08
C THR A 355 -12.00 -14.68 17.67
N PHE A 356 -13.07 -14.51 16.89
CA PHE A 356 -13.81 -15.62 16.29
C PHE A 356 -12.92 -16.47 15.39
N LEU A 357 -12.22 -15.87 14.42
CA LEU A 357 -11.34 -16.54 13.46
C LEU A 357 -10.26 -17.38 14.17
N ARG A 358 -9.62 -16.84 15.21
CA ARG A 358 -8.61 -17.58 16.00
C ARG A 358 -9.15 -18.84 16.65
N SER A 359 -10.44 -18.90 16.96
CA SER A 359 -11.06 -20.09 17.55
C SER A 359 -11.77 -20.99 16.52
N ALA A 360 -11.95 -20.52 15.29
CA ALA A 360 -12.74 -21.19 14.25
C ALA A 360 -12.22 -22.60 13.95
N SER A 361 -10.91 -22.75 13.69
CA SER A 361 -10.27 -24.03 13.37
C SER A 361 -10.42 -25.09 14.47
N SER A 362 -10.66 -24.67 15.72
CA SER A 362 -10.82 -25.58 16.87
C SER A 362 -12.28 -25.90 17.21
N LYS A 363 -13.22 -25.02 16.83
CA LYS A 363 -14.63 -25.10 17.22
C LYS A 363 -15.55 -25.55 16.10
N LEU A 364 -15.18 -25.29 14.84
CA LEU A 364 -16.03 -25.54 13.69
C LEU A 364 -15.62 -26.83 12.96
N PRO A 365 -16.60 -27.58 12.43
CA PRO A 365 -16.31 -28.67 11.52
C PRO A 365 -15.60 -28.18 10.25
N ILE A 366 -14.73 -29.03 9.70
CA ILE A 366 -13.94 -28.72 8.50
C ILE A 366 -14.83 -28.41 7.28
N GLU A 367 -16.01 -29.02 7.20
CA GLU A 367 -17.01 -28.83 6.15
C GLU A 367 -17.62 -27.42 6.20
N VAL A 368 -17.54 -26.75 7.34
CA VAL A 368 -18.03 -25.37 7.54
C VAL A 368 -16.89 -24.37 7.34
N MET A 369 -15.64 -24.74 7.59
CA MET A 369 -14.49 -23.83 7.52
C MET A 369 -14.37 -23.08 6.20
N PHE A 370 -14.68 -23.72 5.06
CA PHE A 370 -14.62 -23.04 3.77
C PHE A 370 -15.55 -21.83 3.72
N THR A 371 -16.69 -21.85 4.41
CA THR A 371 -17.64 -20.72 4.42
C THR A 371 -17.08 -19.52 5.19
N ILE A 372 -16.34 -19.76 6.26
CA ILE A 372 -15.69 -18.71 7.07
C ILE A 372 -14.52 -18.12 6.30
N VAL A 373 -13.70 -18.96 5.67
CA VAL A 373 -12.58 -18.51 4.83
C VAL A 373 -13.09 -17.76 3.59
N ASP A 374 -14.19 -18.19 2.98
CA ASP A 374 -14.82 -17.50 1.85
C ASP A 374 -15.42 -16.14 2.26
N LEU A 375 -15.96 -16.02 3.48
CA LEU A 375 -16.39 -14.73 4.04
C LEU A 375 -15.19 -13.79 4.25
N LEU A 376 -14.11 -14.29 4.84
CA LEU A 376 -12.88 -13.53 5.04
C LEU A 376 -12.27 -13.11 3.68
N ARG A 377 -12.24 -14.02 2.70
CA ARG A 377 -11.79 -13.73 1.32
C ARG A 377 -12.47 -12.49 0.78
N VAL A 378 -13.80 -12.45 0.81
CA VAL A 378 -14.56 -11.35 0.22
C VAL A 378 -14.38 -10.06 1.02
N ALA A 379 -14.30 -10.15 2.35
CA ALA A 379 -14.08 -8.99 3.19
C ALA A 379 -12.70 -8.33 2.97
N LEU A 380 -11.64 -9.15 2.76
CA LEU A 380 -10.27 -8.68 2.48
C LEU A 380 -10.12 -7.90 1.17
N VAL A 381 -11.12 -7.89 0.29
CA VAL A 381 -11.10 -7.04 -0.91
C VAL A 381 -11.15 -5.56 -0.53
N ASP A 382 -11.73 -5.21 0.62
CA ASP A 382 -11.75 -3.84 1.13
C ASP A 382 -10.37 -3.49 1.73
N PRO A 383 -9.66 -2.46 1.22
CA PRO A 383 -8.34 -2.09 1.72
C PRO A 383 -8.33 -1.69 3.19
N ARG A 384 -9.44 -1.17 3.74
CA ARG A 384 -9.55 -0.83 5.17
C ARG A 384 -9.63 -2.08 6.03
N PHE A 385 -10.42 -3.06 5.59
CA PHE A 385 -10.55 -4.35 6.27
C PHE A 385 -9.21 -5.10 6.22
N SER A 386 -8.59 -5.19 5.05
CA SER A 386 -7.29 -5.84 4.85
C SER A 386 -6.17 -5.12 5.58
N GLY A 387 -6.11 -3.80 5.49
CA GLY A 387 -5.11 -2.98 6.19
C GLY A 387 -5.17 -3.14 7.71
N TRP A 388 -6.37 -3.26 8.29
CA TRP A 388 -6.51 -3.50 9.73
C TRP A 388 -5.89 -4.84 10.17
N PHE A 389 -6.07 -5.90 9.37
CA PHE A 389 -5.45 -7.20 9.65
C PHE A 389 -3.94 -7.20 9.37
N ALA A 390 -3.44 -6.36 8.46
CA ALA A 390 -2.01 -6.22 8.18
C ALA A 390 -1.23 -5.64 9.37
N GLU A 391 -1.88 -4.81 10.20
CA GLU A 391 -1.27 -4.24 11.41
C GLU A 391 -1.24 -5.24 12.59
N GLU A 392 -1.75 -6.46 12.42
CA GLU A 392 -1.69 -7.47 13.46
C GLU A 392 -0.25 -7.95 13.70
N HIS A 393 0.24 -7.80 14.93
CA HIS A 393 1.56 -8.29 15.31
C HIS A 393 1.71 -9.80 15.02
N ASN A 394 2.76 -10.16 14.27
CA ASN A 394 3.05 -11.52 13.79
C ASN A 394 1.94 -12.16 12.94
N HIS A 395 0.92 -11.43 12.48
CA HIS A 395 -0.15 -11.96 11.61
C HIS A 395 -0.81 -13.23 12.15
N THR A 396 -0.94 -13.33 13.48
CA THR A 396 -1.30 -14.57 14.19
C THR A 396 -2.61 -15.17 13.67
N THR A 397 -3.57 -14.33 13.27
CA THR A 397 -4.87 -14.82 12.78
C THR A 397 -4.76 -15.46 11.40
N ILE A 398 -4.08 -14.81 10.46
CA ILE A 398 -3.92 -15.33 9.09
C ILE A 398 -2.99 -16.54 9.09
N GLU A 399 -1.89 -16.48 9.84
CA GLU A 399 -0.96 -17.61 10.02
C GLU A 399 -1.71 -18.85 10.54
N LEU A 400 -2.46 -18.73 11.63
CA LEU A 400 -3.18 -19.86 12.22
C LEU A 400 -4.18 -20.50 11.25
N LEU A 401 -4.89 -19.68 10.45
CA LEU A 401 -5.84 -20.17 9.46
C LEU A 401 -5.14 -20.91 8.31
N LEU A 402 -4.04 -20.37 7.79
CA LEU A 402 -3.30 -21.01 6.70
C LEU A 402 -2.59 -22.28 7.16
N SER A 403 -1.94 -22.24 8.33
CA SER A 403 -1.29 -23.38 8.96
C SER A 403 -2.28 -24.51 9.27
N SER A 404 -3.50 -24.19 9.74
CA SER A 404 -4.54 -25.22 9.96
C SER A 404 -5.02 -25.86 8.66
N ILE A 405 -5.05 -25.12 7.55
CA ILE A 405 -5.44 -25.63 6.23
C ILE A 405 -4.32 -26.49 5.61
N ASN A 406 -3.07 -26.07 5.74
CA ASN A 406 -1.91 -26.76 5.18
C ASN A 406 -1.62 -28.10 5.88
N THR A 407 -1.96 -28.22 7.16
CA THR A 407 -1.75 -29.46 7.94
C THR A 407 -2.80 -30.54 7.68
N LEU A 408 -3.85 -30.24 6.91
CA LEU A 408 -4.88 -31.20 6.53
C LEU A 408 -4.33 -32.18 5.49
N LYS A 409 -4.35 -33.48 5.83
CA LYS A 409 -3.99 -34.55 4.88
C LYS A 409 -4.88 -34.56 3.64
N ASP A 410 -6.19 -34.48 3.85
CA ASP A 410 -7.21 -34.42 2.80
C ASP A 410 -7.98 -33.10 2.89
N CYS A 411 -7.39 -32.03 2.36
CA CYS A 411 -8.03 -30.72 2.34
C CYS A 411 -9.17 -30.70 1.32
N PRO A 412 -10.42 -30.32 1.70
CA PRO A 412 -11.51 -30.19 0.75
C PRO A 412 -11.19 -29.17 -0.36
N TYR A 413 -11.49 -29.51 -1.62
CA TYR A 413 -11.26 -28.64 -2.79
C TYR A 413 -11.77 -27.20 -2.56
N SER A 414 -13.00 -27.05 -2.05
CA SER A 414 -13.60 -25.74 -1.81
C SER A 414 -12.83 -24.93 -0.79
N LEU A 415 -12.31 -25.56 0.28
CA LEU A 415 -11.52 -24.89 1.31
C LEU A 415 -10.15 -24.46 0.76
N ARG A 416 -9.47 -25.35 0.03
CA ARG A 416 -8.17 -25.05 -0.59
C ARG A 416 -8.27 -23.89 -1.58
N LEU A 417 -9.28 -23.91 -2.44
CA LEU A 417 -9.50 -22.87 -3.43
C LEU A 417 -9.76 -21.51 -2.78
N VAL A 418 -10.68 -21.43 -1.82
CA VAL A 418 -11.00 -20.14 -1.18
C VAL A 418 -9.83 -19.64 -0.32
N ALA A 419 -9.00 -20.52 0.24
CA ALA A 419 -7.79 -20.12 0.97
C ALA A 419 -6.77 -19.43 0.06
N LEU A 420 -6.52 -19.97 -1.14
CA LEU A 420 -5.64 -19.34 -2.13
C LEU A 420 -6.18 -17.97 -2.58
N GLN A 421 -7.48 -17.90 -2.85
CA GLN A 421 -8.12 -16.66 -3.26
C GLN A 421 -8.14 -15.63 -2.12
N MET A 422 -8.29 -16.08 -0.87
CA MET A 422 -8.21 -15.26 0.35
C MET A 422 -6.81 -14.68 0.52
N ALA A 423 -5.76 -15.50 0.33
CA ALA A 423 -4.37 -15.04 0.36
C ALA A 423 -4.05 -14.07 -0.78
N CYS A 424 -4.64 -14.23 -1.97
CA CYS A 424 -4.52 -13.24 -3.05
C CYS A 424 -5.09 -11.88 -2.63
N ASN A 425 -6.23 -11.89 -1.92
CA ASN A 425 -6.89 -10.67 -1.47
C ASN A 425 -6.15 -9.92 -0.36
N LEU A 426 -5.13 -10.52 0.27
CA LEU A 426 -4.23 -9.78 1.17
C LEU A 426 -3.52 -8.64 0.42
N PHE A 427 -3.28 -8.78 -0.88
CA PHE A 427 -2.66 -7.75 -1.71
C PHE A 427 -3.62 -6.59 -2.09
N SER A 428 -4.83 -6.53 -1.52
CA SER A 428 -5.73 -5.39 -1.67
C SER A 428 -5.24 -4.13 -0.95
N THR A 429 -4.33 -4.27 0.01
CA THR A 429 -3.68 -3.18 0.74
C THR A 429 -2.18 -3.19 0.47
N PRO A 430 -1.54 -2.02 0.36
CA PRO A 430 -0.09 -1.94 0.17
C PRO A 430 0.72 -2.31 1.42
N LEU A 431 0.07 -2.59 2.57
CA LEU A 431 0.75 -3.01 3.80
C LEU A 431 1.18 -4.49 3.80
N TYR A 432 0.40 -5.37 3.19
CA TYR A 432 0.68 -6.81 3.21
C TYR A 432 1.89 -7.26 2.39
N PRO A 433 2.19 -6.72 1.20
CA PRO A 433 3.31 -7.21 0.40
C PRO A 433 4.65 -7.23 1.15
N PRO A 434 5.10 -6.16 1.83
CA PRO A 434 6.31 -6.21 2.65
C PRO A 434 6.24 -7.29 3.75
N HIS A 435 5.09 -7.44 4.42
CA HIS A 435 4.91 -8.47 5.43
C HIS A 435 4.98 -9.90 4.87
N ILE A 436 4.35 -10.16 3.72
CA ILE A 436 4.37 -11.47 3.06
C ILE A 436 5.79 -11.83 2.60
N LEU A 437 6.57 -10.85 2.15
CA LEU A 437 7.94 -11.08 1.69
C LEU A 437 8.92 -11.26 2.86
N GLU A 438 8.79 -10.46 3.93
CA GLU A 438 9.82 -10.39 4.98
C GLU A 438 9.47 -11.17 6.25
N CYS A 439 8.19 -11.30 6.61
CA CYS A 439 7.76 -11.96 7.84
C CYS A 439 7.64 -13.49 7.64
N PRO A 440 8.51 -14.32 8.27
CA PRO A 440 8.49 -15.76 8.07
C PRO A 440 7.19 -16.42 8.55
N ALA A 441 6.56 -15.89 9.60
CA ALA A 441 5.31 -16.43 10.15
C ALA A 441 4.15 -16.37 9.14
N LEU A 442 4.10 -15.32 8.33
CA LEU A 442 3.08 -15.18 7.28
C LEU A 442 3.53 -15.83 5.98
N ARG A 443 4.80 -15.67 5.60
CA ARG A 443 5.36 -16.14 4.35
C ARG A 443 5.32 -17.66 4.22
N ALA A 444 5.83 -18.39 5.22
CA ALA A 444 6.03 -19.84 5.11
C ALA A 444 4.70 -20.60 4.87
N PRO A 445 3.60 -20.31 5.59
CA PRO A 445 2.30 -20.92 5.27
C PRO A 445 1.77 -20.56 3.88
N ILE A 446 2.03 -19.35 3.39
CA ILE A 446 1.62 -18.92 2.05
C ILE A 446 2.41 -19.67 0.98
N VAL A 447 3.74 -19.75 1.09
CA VAL A 447 4.60 -20.49 0.15
C VAL A 447 4.18 -21.96 0.12
N GLN A 448 4.02 -22.59 1.28
CA GLN A 448 3.54 -23.97 1.38
C GLN A 448 2.15 -24.16 0.73
N LEU A 449 1.23 -23.21 0.92
CA LEU A 449 -0.09 -23.27 0.31
C LEU A 449 0.02 -23.21 -1.23
N ILE A 450 0.90 -22.37 -1.79
CA ILE A 450 1.13 -22.25 -3.23
C ILE A 450 1.73 -23.54 -3.78
N THR A 451 2.84 -24.01 -3.21
CA THR A 451 3.64 -25.11 -3.76
C THR A 451 2.85 -26.41 -3.76
N THR A 452 2.11 -26.69 -2.68
CA THR A 452 1.20 -27.84 -2.62
C THR A 452 0.01 -27.73 -3.58
N SER A 453 -0.44 -26.52 -3.92
CA SER A 453 -1.61 -26.29 -4.78
C SER A 453 -1.27 -26.24 -6.27
N LEU A 454 -0.05 -25.85 -6.65
CA LEU A 454 0.42 -25.85 -8.04
C LEU A 454 0.48 -27.26 -8.64
N LEU A 455 0.69 -28.26 -7.78
CA LEU A 455 0.79 -29.68 -8.13
C LEU A 455 -0.54 -30.44 -8.01
N ASP A 456 -1.68 -29.76 -7.81
CA ASP A 456 -3.01 -30.40 -7.75
C ASP A 456 -3.44 -30.92 -9.13
N ASP A 457 -3.32 -32.24 -9.33
CA ASP A 457 -3.63 -32.93 -10.58
C ASP A 457 -5.13 -33.03 -10.89
N LYS A 458 -6.00 -32.79 -9.89
CA LYS A 458 -7.46 -32.96 -10.02
C LYS A 458 -8.17 -31.67 -10.36
N HIS A 459 -7.69 -30.54 -9.84
CA HIS A 459 -8.46 -29.30 -9.86
C HIS A 459 -7.72 -28.14 -10.52
N HIS A 460 -8.05 -27.91 -11.78
CA HIS A 460 -7.51 -26.79 -12.57
C HIS A 460 -7.62 -25.43 -11.87
N ASN A 461 -8.78 -25.11 -11.26
CA ASN A 461 -9.00 -23.82 -10.61
C ASN A 461 -8.07 -23.57 -9.41
N VAL A 462 -7.65 -24.62 -8.71
CA VAL A 462 -6.70 -24.52 -7.59
C VAL A 462 -5.33 -24.10 -8.12
N ARG A 463 -4.89 -24.73 -9.22
CA ARG A 463 -3.61 -24.37 -9.87
C ARG A 463 -3.61 -22.94 -10.40
N VAL A 464 -4.71 -22.48 -11.02
CA VAL A 464 -4.84 -21.08 -11.47
C VAL A 464 -4.79 -20.10 -10.29
N ALA A 465 -5.51 -20.38 -9.20
CA ALA A 465 -5.47 -19.53 -8.01
C ALA A 465 -4.07 -19.50 -7.36
N ALA A 466 -3.36 -20.63 -7.34
CA ALA A 466 -1.98 -20.71 -6.86
C ALA A 466 -1.01 -19.92 -7.76
N ALA A 467 -1.17 -19.99 -9.08
CA ALA A 467 -0.42 -19.18 -10.03
C ALA A 467 -0.62 -17.68 -9.79
N SER A 468 -1.87 -17.24 -9.59
CA SER A 468 -2.20 -15.84 -9.28
C SER A 468 -1.55 -15.36 -7.97
N LEU A 469 -1.58 -16.19 -6.92
CA LEU A 469 -0.94 -15.86 -5.66
C LEU A 469 0.59 -15.78 -5.80
N SER A 470 1.18 -16.73 -6.52
CA SER A 470 2.60 -16.73 -6.83
C SER A 470 3.01 -15.50 -7.65
N PHE A 471 2.19 -15.09 -8.62
CA PHE A 471 2.38 -13.87 -9.40
C PHE A 471 2.35 -12.61 -8.51
N ASN A 472 1.42 -12.52 -7.56
CA ASN A 472 1.35 -11.38 -6.64
C ASN A 472 2.65 -11.24 -5.82
N ILE A 473 3.17 -12.35 -5.30
CA ILE A 473 4.44 -12.39 -4.56
C ILE A 473 5.62 -12.03 -5.47
N ALA A 474 5.69 -12.64 -6.64
CA ALA A 474 6.77 -12.44 -7.61
C ALA A 474 6.81 -10.99 -8.11
N SER A 475 5.66 -10.41 -8.47
CA SER A 475 5.52 -9.01 -8.90
C SER A 475 5.92 -8.04 -7.78
N ALA A 476 5.48 -8.29 -6.54
CA ALA A 476 5.84 -7.45 -5.40
C ALA A 476 7.35 -7.48 -5.11
N ASN A 477 7.96 -8.67 -5.12
CA ASN A 477 9.39 -8.81 -4.93
C ASN A 477 10.20 -8.20 -6.08
N CYS A 478 9.75 -8.41 -7.32
CA CYS A 478 10.33 -7.81 -8.52
C CYS A 478 10.34 -6.28 -8.45
N LYS A 479 9.26 -5.66 -7.95
CA LYS A 479 9.19 -4.22 -7.73
C LYS A 479 10.27 -3.75 -6.76
N ILE A 480 10.42 -4.43 -5.62
CA ILE A 480 11.48 -4.11 -4.64
C ILE A 480 12.88 -4.30 -5.24
N ARG A 481 13.10 -5.33 -6.05
CA ARG A 481 14.38 -5.53 -6.74
C ARG A 481 14.70 -4.41 -7.71
N ALA A 482 13.71 -3.97 -8.49
CA ALA A 482 13.89 -2.91 -9.49
C ALA A 482 14.08 -1.52 -8.86
N ASP A 483 13.38 -1.26 -7.75
CA ASP A 483 13.35 0.06 -7.11
C ASP A 483 14.45 0.22 -6.03
N GLU A 484 14.74 -0.84 -5.26
CA GLU A 484 15.64 -0.79 -4.09
C GLU A 484 16.90 -1.65 -4.25
N HIS A 485 17.08 -2.39 -5.35
CA HIS A 485 18.17 -3.37 -5.57
C HIS A 485 18.36 -4.32 -4.38
N ARG A 486 17.24 -4.62 -3.70
CA ARG A 486 17.19 -5.45 -2.49
C ARG A 486 16.35 -6.69 -2.75
N GLU A 487 16.79 -7.79 -2.15
CA GLU A 487 16.03 -9.03 -2.14
C GLU A 487 15.16 -9.08 -0.87
N ALA A 488 13.84 -8.99 -1.04
CA ALA A 488 12.90 -9.07 0.09
C ALA A 488 12.44 -10.52 0.33
N LEU A 489 12.22 -11.29 -0.74
CA LEU A 489 11.89 -12.71 -0.67
C LEU A 489 13.16 -13.55 -0.46
N PRO A 490 13.29 -14.34 0.62
CA PRO A 490 14.47 -15.17 0.82
C PRO A 490 14.71 -16.16 -0.32
N GLU A 491 15.99 -16.42 -0.60
CA GLU A 491 16.41 -17.26 -1.74
C GLU A 491 15.84 -18.69 -1.68
N GLY A 492 15.73 -19.29 -0.49
CA GLY A 492 15.10 -20.61 -0.32
C GLY A 492 13.63 -20.64 -0.76
N ASP A 493 12.85 -19.59 -0.44
CA ASP A 493 11.45 -19.49 -0.84
C ASP A 493 11.33 -19.25 -2.36
N GLN A 494 12.26 -18.49 -2.95
CA GLN A 494 12.31 -18.31 -4.41
C GLN A 494 12.60 -19.62 -5.13
N ILE A 495 13.56 -20.41 -4.64
CA ILE A 495 13.92 -21.73 -5.18
C ILE A 495 12.71 -22.65 -5.11
N GLU A 496 12.00 -22.71 -3.98
CA GLU A 496 10.83 -23.58 -3.79
C GLU A 496 9.70 -23.19 -4.76
N LEU A 497 9.41 -21.89 -4.88
CA LEU A 497 8.41 -21.38 -5.82
C LEU A 497 8.82 -21.64 -7.27
N ALA A 498 10.07 -21.38 -7.64
CA ALA A 498 10.58 -21.57 -9.00
C ALA A 498 10.54 -23.04 -9.42
N ALA A 499 10.96 -23.96 -8.54
CA ALA A 499 10.89 -25.40 -8.80
C ALA A 499 9.45 -25.86 -9.01
N SER A 500 8.55 -25.46 -8.10
CA SER A 500 7.13 -25.84 -8.15
C SER A 500 6.42 -25.27 -9.38
N LEU A 501 6.71 -24.02 -9.76
CA LEU A 501 6.20 -23.41 -10.98
C LEU A 501 6.74 -24.10 -12.23
N LEU A 502 8.02 -24.43 -12.26
CA LEU A 502 8.64 -25.10 -13.41
C LEU A 502 8.06 -26.50 -13.62
N GLU A 503 7.84 -27.26 -12.55
CA GLU A 503 7.15 -28.55 -12.59
C GLU A 503 5.70 -28.39 -13.06
N ALA A 504 4.97 -27.40 -12.54
CA ALA A 504 3.60 -27.11 -12.98
C ALA A 504 3.53 -26.71 -14.47
N ILE A 505 4.51 -25.96 -14.97
CA ILE A 505 4.65 -25.66 -16.41
C ILE A 505 4.89 -26.96 -17.17
N GLN A 506 5.85 -27.77 -16.74
CA GLN A 506 6.22 -29.03 -17.41
C GLN A 506 5.03 -29.98 -17.58
N VAL A 507 4.15 -30.08 -16.58
CA VAL A 507 2.98 -30.98 -16.62
C VAL A 507 1.76 -30.37 -17.34
N GLU A 508 1.71 -29.05 -17.54
CA GLU A 508 0.54 -28.41 -18.16
C GLU A 508 0.44 -28.68 -19.67
N GLU A 509 -0.65 -29.30 -20.10
CA GLU A 509 -0.91 -29.65 -21.50
C GLU A 509 -2.29 -29.18 -22.01
N ALA A 510 -3.18 -28.74 -21.12
CA ALA A 510 -4.60 -28.56 -21.47
C ALA A 510 -5.07 -27.11 -21.37
N SER A 511 -4.64 -26.35 -20.36
CA SER A 511 -5.16 -25.02 -20.07
C SER A 511 -4.16 -23.90 -20.40
N PRO A 512 -4.44 -23.09 -21.43
CA PRO A 512 -3.66 -21.89 -21.72
C PRO A 512 -3.68 -20.87 -20.58
N GLU A 513 -4.79 -20.78 -19.83
CA GLU A 513 -4.93 -19.83 -18.72
C GLU A 513 -3.99 -20.18 -17.56
N ALA A 514 -3.92 -21.45 -17.18
CA ALA A 514 -2.98 -21.90 -16.16
C ALA A 514 -1.53 -21.69 -16.61
N LEU A 515 -1.20 -22.10 -17.84
CA LEU A 515 0.15 -21.93 -18.37
C LEU A 515 0.58 -20.47 -18.36
N LYS A 516 -0.29 -19.56 -18.83
CA LYS A 516 -0.03 -18.12 -18.80
C LYS A 516 0.22 -17.62 -17.37
N GLY A 517 -0.60 -18.05 -16.42
CA GLY A 517 -0.42 -17.71 -15.01
C GLY A 517 0.94 -18.19 -14.46
N PHE A 518 1.34 -19.44 -14.74
CA PHE A 518 2.62 -19.97 -14.29
C PHE A 518 3.80 -19.23 -14.92
N LEU A 519 3.74 -18.98 -16.23
CA LEU A 519 4.77 -18.24 -16.95
C LEU A 519 4.92 -16.82 -16.40
N LEU A 520 3.82 -16.13 -16.09
CA LEU A 520 3.89 -14.80 -15.48
C LEU A 520 4.53 -14.83 -14.11
N ALA A 521 4.06 -15.70 -13.22
CA ALA A 521 4.64 -15.84 -11.89
C ALA A 521 6.14 -16.16 -11.96
N PHE A 522 6.53 -17.09 -12.82
CA PHE A 522 7.91 -17.51 -13.01
C PHE A 522 8.79 -16.40 -13.64
N GLY A 523 8.28 -15.71 -14.65
CA GLY A 523 8.97 -14.60 -15.31
C GLY A 523 9.28 -13.46 -14.35
N TYR A 524 8.29 -13.00 -13.57
CA TYR A 524 8.49 -11.96 -12.56
C TYR A 524 9.36 -12.43 -11.38
N LEU A 525 9.35 -13.73 -11.06
CA LEU A 525 10.21 -14.28 -10.01
C LEU A 525 11.70 -14.24 -10.40
N ILE A 526 12.00 -14.30 -11.70
CA ILE A 526 13.38 -14.33 -12.23
C ILE A 526 13.82 -12.95 -12.74
N TYR A 527 12.89 -12.11 -13.18
CA TYR A 527 13.21 -10.77 -13.64
C TYR A 527 13.92 -9.98 -12.51
N CYS A 528 15.01 -9.32 -12.88
CA CYS A 528 15.96 -8.69 -11.96
C CYS A 528 16.52 -9.57 -10.80
N ALA A 529 16.47 -10.90 -10.91
CA ALA A 529 17.09 -11.78 -9.92
C ALA A 529 18.64 -11.76 -10.01
N PRO A 530 19.36 -11.93 -8.89
CA PRO A 530 20.82 -11.95 -8.87
C PRO A 530 21.41 -13.05 -9.76
N LYS A 531 22.34 -12.69 -10.66
CA LYS A 531 22.98 -13.63 -11.59
C LYS A 531 23.79 -14.75 -10.92
N ASN A 532 24.35 -14.47 -9.74
CA ASN A 532 25.24 -15.37 -9.01
C ASN A 532 24.53 -16.05 -7.82
N GLY A 533 23.20 -16.12 -7.84
CA GLY A 533 22.40 -16.76 -6.79
C GLY A 533 22.16 -18.25 -7.06
N GLU A 534 21.85 -18.98 -5.98
CA GLU A 534 21.43 -20.39 -5.99
C GLU A 534 20.18 -20.61 -6.87
N LEU A 535 19.30 -19.61 -6.98
CA LEU A 535 18.16 -19.66 -7.90
C LEU A 535 18.61 -19.87 -9.35
N VAL A 536 19.62 -19.13 -9.81
CA VAL A 536 20.09 -19.24 -11.21
C VAL A 536 20.77 -20.59 -11.44
N ASP A 537 21.50 -21.10 -10.45
CA ASP A 537 22.11 -22.42 -10.50
C ASP A 537 21.08 -23.54 -10.58
N LEU A 538 19.99 -23.44 -9.80
CA LEU A 538 18.85 -24.36 -9.89
C LEU A 538 18.24 -24.34 -11.29
N LEU A 539 17.95 -23.16 -11.83
CA LEU A 539 17.33 -23.01 -13.15
C LEU A 539 18.16 -23.63 -14.28
N LYS A 540 19.49 -23.51 -14.18
CA LYS A 540 20.44 -24.17 -15.10
C LYS A 540 20.42 -25.68 -14.92
N SER A 541 20.39 -26.17 -13.68
CA SER A 541 20.39 -27.61 -13.36
C SER A 541 19.12 -28.34 -13.81
N MET A 542 17.97 -27.65 -13.75
CA MET A 542 16.66 -28.21 -14.11
C MET A 542 16.32 -28.06 -15.60
N ASP A 543 17.23 -27.55 -16.43
CA ASP A 543 16.97 -27.18 -17.83
C ASP A 543 15.67 -26.37 -17.98
N ALA A 544 15.54 -25.30 -17.19
CA ALA A 544 14.35 -24.47 -17.19
C ALA A 544 14.05 -23.88 -18.59
N GLN A 545 15.11 -23.56 -19.34
CA GLN A 545 15.01 -23.05 -20.70
C GLN A 545 14.39 -24.10 -21.64
N GLY A 546 14.91 -25.33 -21.64
CA GLY A 546 14.37 -26.42 -22.45
C GLY A 546 12.92 -26.73 -22.11
N THR A 547 12.59 -26.77 -20.82
CA THR A 547 11.23 -27.02 -20.32
C THR A 547 10.23 -25.99 -20.86
N ILE A 548 10.54 -24.70 -20.76
CA ILE A 548 9.64 -23.63 -21.22
C ILE A 548 9.49 -23.65 -22.74
N LEU A 549 10.60 -23.73 -23.49
CA LEU A 549 10.57 -23.74 -24.95
C LEU A 549 9.85 -24.98 -25.52
N SER A 550 9.84 -26.10 -24.80
CA SER A 550 9.09 -27.29 -25.20
C SER A 550 7.58 -27.03 -25.33
N LYS A 551 7.04 -26.04 -24.60
CA LYS A 551 5.62 -25.69 -24.59
C LYS A 551 5.15 -24.96 -25.83
N THR A 552 6.05 -24.40 -26.64
CA THR A 552 5.68 -23.80 -27.93
C THR A 552 4.99 -24.80 -28.86
N LYS A 553 5.29 -26.11 -28.73
CA LYS A 553 4.64 -27.17 -29.52
C LYS A 553 3.16 -27.34 -29.17
N ILE A 554 2.79 -27.10 -27.92
CA ILE A 554 1.43 -27.32 -27.39
C ILE A 554 0.64 -26.00 -27.41
N PHE A 555 1.30 -24.88 -27.10
CA PHE A 555 0.70 -23.55 -26.99
C PHE A 555 1.45 -22.55 -27.89
N PRO A 556 1.24 -22.59 -29.22
CA PRO A 556 1.98 -21.77 -30.17
C PRO A 556 1.66 -20.27 -30.08
N ASP A 557 0.49 -19.91 -29.57
CA ASP A 557 0.04 -18.51 -29.47
C ASP A 557 0.55 -17.79 -28.20
N GLU A 558 1.18 -18.52 -27.26
CA GLU A 558 1.63 -17.95 -26.00
C GLU A 558 3.00 -17.27 -26.14
N GLN A 559 2.98 -15.94 -26.22
CA GLN A 559 4.17 -15.12 -26.44
C GLN A 559 5.13 -15.11 -25.24
N LEU A 560 4.63 -15.35 -24.03
CA LEU A 560 5.46 -15.41 -22.81
C LEU A 560 6.50 -16.52 -22.87
N ILE A 561 6.25 -17.60 -23.61
CA ILE A 561 7.22 -18.70 -23.77
C ILE A 561 8.51 -18.17 -24.42
N ARG A 562 8.38 -17.29 -25.42
CA ARG A 562 9.53 -16.71 -26.12
C ARG A 562 10.28 -15.72 -25.22
N ASP A 563 9.55 -14.80 -24.60
CA ASP A 563 10.13 -13.79 -23.72
C ASP A 563 10.89 -14.44 -22.55
N ILE A 564 10.32 -15.46 -21.91
CA ILE A 564 10.97 -16.12 -20.78
C ILE A 564 12.05 -17.09 -21.24
N GLY A 565 11.76 -17.95 -22.22
CA GLY A 565 12.69 -18.99 -22.65
C GLY A 565 13.89 -18.47 -23.46
N GLU A 566 13.67 -17.60 -24.44
CA GLU A 566 14.74 -17.13 -25.33
C GLU A 566 15.47 -15.91 -24.75
N GLU A 567 14.74 -14.93 -24.21
CA GLU A 567 15.33 -13.68 -23.72
C GLU A 567 15.75 -13.80 -22.25
N LEU A 568 14.82 -14.05 -21.32
CA LEU A 568 15.11 -14.02 -19.88
C LEU A 568 16.07 -15.14 -19.45
N LEU A 569 15.74 -16.39 -19.73
CA LEU A 569 16.59 -17.54 -19.41
C LEU A 569 17.77 -17.65 -20.38
N GLY A 570 17.52 -17.42 -21.67
CA GLY A 570 18.51 -17.63 -22.72
C GLY A 570 19.61 -16.55 -22.76
N LYS A 571 19.26 -15.26 -22.73
CA LYS A 571 20.23 -14.15 -22.76
C LYS A 571 20.48 -13.56 -21.37
N GLY A 572 19.45 -13.51 -20.51
CA GLY A 572 19.53 -12.88 -19.19
C GLY A 572 20.40 -13.63 -18.18
N LEU A 573 20.34 -14.97 -18.17
CA LEU A 573 21.09 -15.83 -17.25
C LEU A 573 22.47 -16.27 -17.75
N ARG A 574 22.89 -15.82 -18.94
CA ARG A 574 24.22 -16.03 -19.50
C ARG A 574 25.25 -14.99 -19.04
#